data_AF-A0A348VT03-F1
#
_entry.id   AF-A0A348VT03-F1
#
_cell.length_a   1.000
_cell.length_b   1.000
_cell.length_c   1.000
_cell.angle_alpha   90.00
_cell.angle_beta   90.00
_cell.angle_gamma   90.00
#
_symmetry.space_group_name_H-M   'P 1'
#
loop_
_entity.id
_entity.type
_entity.pdbx_description
1 polymer ?
#
loop_
_entity_poly.entity_id
_entity_poly.type
_entity_poly.pdbx_seq_one_letter_code
_entity_poly.pdbx_strand_id
1 'polypeptide(L)'
;MGRQTTPRTLTIEECRAMMARMKQADRALFVSILLCGSKARTWTWGDVADKFLEMPMAMYQSFRALAVSRKLTLFPFNYAGFTSAHWVSGAKLDSPIFTSPSSKGKPWTTQEVSRRLNRYGRMAGLDGVSLRVVANTHSSLLAGFGSADEAAEVLGLSPNLTLTPALSLPGRGGTRGSRDERLHGIGRRGSRRMSGSA
;
A
#
# COMPACT_ATOMS: atom_id res chain seq x y z
N MET A 1 -2.80 29.41 -36.89
CA MET A 1 -3.74 28.49 -36.21
C MET A 1 -2.92 27.54 -35.34
N GLY A 2 -2.90 27.75 -34.02
CA GLY A 2 -2.20 26.83 -33.10
C GLY A 2 -3.00 25.55 -32.94
N ARG A 3 -2.44 24.39 -33.29
CA ARG A 3 -3.02 23.09 -32.91
C ARG A 3 -3.11 23.06 -31.38
N GLN A 4 -4.32 23.14 -30.84
CA GLN A 4 -4.56 22.74 -29.45
C GLN A 4 -4.36 21.23 -29.38
N THR A 5 -3.17 20.79 -29.00
CA THR A 5 -2.92 19.40 -28.66
C THR A 5 -3.57 19.16 -27.30
N THR A 6 -4.72 18.48 -27.29
CA THR A 6 -5.34 18.03 -26.05
C THR A 6 -4.32 17.24 -25.23
N PRO A 7 -4.12 17.57 -23.95
CA PRO A 7 -3.15 16.87 -23.12
C PRO A 7 -3.56 15.39 -23.05
N ARG A 8 -2.63 14.49 -23.39
CA ARG A 8 -2.88 13.05 -23.37
C ARG A 8 -3.33 12.60 -21.97
N THR A 9 -4.43 11.87 -21.93
CA THR A 9 -4.96 11.14 -20.77
C THR A 9 -5.02 9.65 -21.09
N LEU A 10 -5.21 8.81 -20.07
CA LEU A 10 -5.47 7.38 -20.22
C LEU A 10 -6.97 7.11 -20.17
N THR A 11 -7.47 6.15 -20.93
CA THR A 11 -8.84 5.64 -20.76
C THR A 11 -8.95 4.73 -19.54
N ILE A 12 -10.17 4.39 -19.14
CA ILE A 12 -10.42 3.43 -18.05
C ILE A 12 -9.82 2.06 -18.37
N GLU A 13 -9.99 1.59 -19.62
CA GLU A 13 -9.46 0.33 -20.11
C GLU A 13 -7.93 0.32 -20.07
N GLU A 14 -7.30 1.41 -20.52
CA GLU A 14 -5.84 1.57 -20.46
C GLU A 14 -5.32 1.57 -19.01
N CYS A 15 -6.00 2.27 -18.10
CA CYS A 15 -5.67 2.23 -16.67
C CYS A 15 -5.78 0.81 -16.10
N ARG A 16 -6.86 0.09 -16.39
CA ARG A 16 -7.06 -1.30 -15.94
C ARG A 16 -5.99 -2.23 -16.53
N ALA A 17 -5.69 -2.11 -17.82
CA ALA A 17 -4.68 -2.92 -18.51
C ALA A 17 -3.28 -2.71 -17.91
N MET A 18 -2.92 -1.46 -17.61
CA MET A 18 -1.68 -1.15 -16.91
C MET A 18 -1.64 -1.76 -15.51
N MET A 19 -2.69 -1.55 -14.70
CA MET A 19 -2.75 -2.05 -13.32
C MET A 19 -2.63 -3.58 -13.22
N ALA A 20 -3.17 -4.32 -14.20
CA ALA A 20 -3.08 -5.78 -14.26
C ALA A 20 -1.62 -6.29 -14.37
N ARG A 21 -0.70 -5.46 -14.85
CA ARG A 21 0.73 -5.80 -15.00
C ARG A 21 1.60 -5.26 -13.86
N MET A 22 1.08 -4.38 -13.02
CA MET A 22 1.87 -3.68 -12.01
C MET A 22 2.17 -4.55 -10.78
N LYS A 23 3.41 -4.44 -10.29
CA LYS A 23 3.75 -4.92 -8.94
C LYS A 23 3.05 -4.07 -7.89
N GLN A 24 2.78 -4.64 -6.72
CA GLN A 24 2.01 -3.99 -5.65
C GLN A 24 2.46 -2.56 -5.31
N ALA A 25 3.76 -2.32 -5.13
CA ALA A 25 4.27 -0.98 -4.81
C ALA A 25 4.08 0.04 -5.94
N ASP A 26 4.28 -0.38 -7.20
CA ASP A 26 4.06 0.48 -8.36
C ASP A 26 2.57 0.70 -8.63
N ARG A 27 1.73 -0.32 -8.36
CA ARG A 27 0.26 -0.22 -8.41
C ARG A 27 -0.26 0.76 -7.37
N ALA A 28 0.23 0.68 -6.13
CA ALA A 28 -0.12 1.63 -5.08
C ALA A 28 0.26 3.05 -5.47
N LEU A 29 1.46 3.27 -6.04
CA LEU A 29 1.86 4.57 -6.57
C LEU A 29 0.92 5.06 -7.67
N PHE A 30 0.63 4.20 -8.64
CA PHE A 30 -0.21 4.55 -9.78
C PHE A 30 -1.61 4.95 -9.33
N VAL A 31 -2.26 4.15 -8.48
CA VAL A 31 -3.57 4.46 -7.89
C VAL A 31 -3.51 5.76 -7.08
N SER A 32 -2.42 5.97 -6.31
CA SER A 32 -2.23 7.20 -5.54
C SER A 32 -2.22 8.45 -6.43
N ILE A 33 -1.49 8.40 -7.54
CA ILE A 33 -1.42 9.50 -8.51
C ILE A 33 -2.76 9.68 -9.23
N LEU A 34 -3.42 8.58 -9.57
CA LEU A 34 -4.65 8.59 -10.35
C LEU A 34 -5.84 9.15 -9.54
N LEU A 35 -5.88 8.91 -8.23
CA LEU A 35 -7.00 9.30 -7.36
C LEU A 35 -6.73 10.57 -6.53
N CYS A 36 -5.48 10.89 -6.18
CA CYS A 36 -5.13 12.09 -5.40
C CYS A 36 -4.11 13.00 -6.08
N GLY A 37 -3.81 12.74 -7.36
CA GLY A 37 -2.94 13.58 -8.16
C GLY A 37 -1.45 13.37 -7.90
N SER A 38 -0.64 14.09 -8.68
CA SER A 38 0.81 13.81 -8.76
C SER A 38 1.57 14.01 -7.45
N LYS A 39 1.07 14.83 -6.52
CA LYS A 39 1.71 15.08 -5.21
C LYS A 39 1.72 13.85 -4.31
N ALA A 40 0.81 12.90 -4.51
CA ALA A 40 0.76 11.67 -3.73
C ALA A 40 2.06 10.83 -3.84
N ARG A 41 2.86 11.02 -4.91
CA ARG A 41 4.16 10.36 -5.08
C ARG A 41 5.18 10.69 -3.98
N THR A 42 5.07 11.86 -3.36
CA THR A 42 5.99 12.33 -2.32
C THR A 42 5.43 12.18 -0.92
N TRP A 43 4.25 11.57 -0.78
CA TRP A 43 3.64 11.38 0.53
C TRP A 43 4.50 10.48 1.41
N THR A 44 4.46 10.85 2.67
CA THR A 44 5.08 10.14 3.78
C THR A 44 4.02 9.32 4.51
N TRP A 45 4.44 8.44 5.42
CA TRP A 45 3.48 7.72 6.26
C TRP A 45 2.71 8.66 7.21
N GLY A 46 3.30 9.81 7.56
CA GLY A 46 2.66 10.92 8.27
C GLY A 46 1.51 11.52 7.47
N ASP A 47 1.75 11.87 6.20
CA ASP A 47 0.70 12.40 5.33
C ASP A 47 -0.53 11.49 5.24
N VAL A 48 -0.31 10.17 5.20
CA VAL A 48 -1.38 9.18 5.13
C VAL A 48 -2.12 9.06 6.45
N ALA A 49 -1.40 9.14 7.57
CA ALA A 49 -2.00 9.15 8.90
C ALA A 49 -2.85 10.40 9.12
N ASP A 50 -2.42 11.56 8.63
CA ASP A 50 -3.15 12.82 8.80
C ASP A 50 -4.41 12.87 7.92
N LYS A 51 -4.33 12.34 6.69
CA LYS A 51 -5.40 12.43 5.68
C LYS A 51 -6.31 11.21 5.64
N PHE A 52 -6.21 10.30 6.62
CA PHE A 52 -6.81 8.98 6.50
C PHE A 52 -8.35 9.00 6.36
N LEU A 53 -9.03 9.93 7.04
CA LEU A 53 -10.49 10.07 6.99
C LEU A 53 -11.00 10.62 5.65
N GLU A 54 -10.15 11.39 4.96
CA GLU A 54 -10.47 12.06 3.70
C GLU A 54 -9.96 11.26 2.49
N MET A 55 -9.30 10.12 2.73
CA MET A 55 -8.65 9.32 1.70
C MET A 55 -9.66 8.41 0.99
N PRO A 56 -9.62 8.35 -0.36
CA PRO A 56 -10.43 7.39 -1.11
C PRO A 56 -10.18 5.95 -0.64
N MET A 57 -11.24 5.15 -0.50
CA MET A 57 -11.14 3.83 0.11
C MET A 57 -10.18 2.89 -0.65
N ALA A 58 -10.18 2.98 -1.98
CA ALA A 58 -9.25 2.22 -2.83
C ALA A 58 -7.77 2.56 -2.56
N MET A 59 -7.48 3.81 -2.23
CA MET A 59 -6.13 4.24 -1.87
C MET A 59 -5.74 3.72 -0.49
N TYR A 60 -6.65 3.83 0.47
CA TYR A 60 -6.46 3.27 1.81
C TYR A 60 -6.11 1.77 1.75
N GLN A 61 -6.88 0.98 0.99
CA GLN A 61 -6.60 -0.46 0.82
C GLN A 61 -5.25 -0.70 0.13
N SER A 62 -4.86 0.15 -0.82
CA SER A 62 -3.56 0.06 -1.49
C SER A 62 -2.40 0.30 -0.52
N PHE A 63 -2.49 1.29 0.37
CA PHE A 63 -1.48 1.55 1.39
C PHE A 63 -1.46 0.46 2.47
N ARG A 64 -2.62 -0.02 2.90
CA ARG A 64 -2.72 -1.15 3.81
C ARG A 64 -2.00 -2.38 3.25
N ALA A 65 -2.26 -2.73 1.99
CA ALA A 65 -1.64 -3.88 1.35
C ALA A 65 -0.10 -3.70 1.21
N LEU A 66 0.35 -2.49 0.91
CA LEU A 66 1.78 -2.14 0.84
C LEU A 66 2.47 -2.22 2.20
N ALA A 67 1.78 -1.81 3.27
CA ALA A 67 2.31 -1.91 4.63
C ALA A 67 2.42 -3.37 5.07
N VAL A 68 1.38 -4.19 4.82
CA VAL A 68 1.43 -5.65 5.09
C VAL A 68 2.62 -6.30 4.39
N SER A 69 2.84 -6.02 3.10
CA SER A 69 3.94 -6.65 2.35
C SER A 69 5.33 -6.21 2.83
N ARG A 70 5.42 -5.03 3.43
CA ARG A 70 6.64 -4.51 4.07
C ARG A 70 6.79 -4.95 5.53
N LYS A 71 5.88 -5.79 6.04
CA LYS A 71 5.84 -6.25 7.45
C LYS A 71 5.81 -5.09 8.45
N LEU A 72 5.17 -4.02 8.03
CA LEU A 72 4.95 -2.84 8.84
C LEU A 72 3.84 -3.16 9.84
N THR A 73 4.06 -2.95 11.14
CA THR A 73 3.02 -3.22 12.16
C THR A 73 1.87 -2.25 12.00
N LEU A 74 0.89 -2.61 11.19
CA LEU A 74 -0.34 -1.86 11.08
C LEU A 74 -1.08 -1.91 12.42
N PHE A 75 -1.38 -0.75 12.99
CA PHE A 75 -2.34 -0.69 14.09
C PHE A 75 -3.72 -1.13 13.57
N PRO A 76 -4.52 -1.88 14.34
CA PRO A 76 -5.91 -2.13 13.97
C PRO A 76 -6.67 -0.80 13.99
N PHE A 77 -7.12 -0.35 12.81
CA PHE A 77 -8.06 0.75 12.68
C PHE A 77 -9.32 0.43 13.49
N ASN A 78 -9.64 1.23 14.50
CA ASN A 78 -10.92 1.14 15.16
C ASN A 78 -11.65 2.47 15.13
N TYR A 79 -12.93 2.38 14.75
CA TYR A 79 -14.01 3.35 14.81
C TYR A 79 -14.35 3.79 16.27
N ALA A 80 -13.38 3.81 17.18
CA ALA A 80 -13.62 3.96 18.62
C ALA A 80 -12.54 4.79 19.32
N GLY A 81 -12.64 6.12 19.22
CA GLY A 81 -12.24 7.04 20.30
C GLY A 81 -10.80 7.02 20.84
N PHE A 82 -9.78 6.60 20.07
CA PHE A 82 -8.37 6.72 20.50
C PHE A 82 -7.68 7.94 19.86
N THR A 83 -6.97 8.72 20.67
CA THR A 83 -6.43 10.06 20.34
C THR A 83 -4.97 10.10 19.90
N SER A 84 -4.28 8.96 19.77
CA SER A 84 -2.86 8.97 19.38
C SER A 84 -2.47 7.72 18.59
N ALA A 85 -2.28 7.91 17.29
CA ALA A 85 -1.79 6.90 16.36
C ALA A 85 -0.28 6.69 16.57
N HIS A 86 0.09 5.54 17.14
CA HIS A 86 1.48 5.10 17.14
C HIS A 86 1.66 4.00 16.10
N TRP A 87 2.16 4.42 14.95
CA TRP A 87 3.17 3.74 14.13
C TRP A 87 3.02 2.27 13.77
N VAL A 88 3.10 2.08 12.46
CA VAL A 88 3.91 1.05 11.82
C VAL A 88 5.25 0.83 12.52
N SER A 89 5.43 -0.28 13.24
CA SER A 89 6.77 -0.77 13.58
C SER A 89 7.54 -1.01 12.28
N GLY A 90 8.72 -0.40 12.12
CA GLY A 90 9.62 -0.62 10.98
C GLY A 90 9.74 0.52 9.94
N ALA A 91 9.00 1.62 10.06
CA ALA A 91 9.17 2.82 9.21
C ALA A 91 9.07 4.11 10.04
N LYS A 92 9.71 5.21 9.59
CA LYS A 92 9.50 6.57 10.17
C LYS A 92 8.36 7.33 9.41
N LEU A 93 7.72 8.35 10.01
CA LEU A 93 6.42 8.91 9.62
C LEU A 93 6.75 9.89 8.52
N ASP A 94 7.84 10.63 8.72
CA ASP A 94 8.60 11.38 7.73
C ASP A 94 9.23 10.50 6.63
N SER A 95 9.23 9.16 6.75
CA SER A 95 9.72 8.32 5.67
C SER A 95 8.76 8.35 4.50
N PRO A 96 9.25 8.58 3.27
CA PRO A 96 8.43 8.47 2.08
C PRO A 96 7.82 7.08 1.95
N ILE A 97 6.59 7.00 1.46
CA ILE A 97 5.95 5.72 1.15
C ILE A 97 6.68 5.05 -0.02
N PHE A 98 7.04 5.84 -1.03
CA PHE A 98 7.63 5.36 -2.27
C PHE A 98 9.12 5.66 -2.32
N THR A 99 9.93 4.71 -1.87
CA THR A 99 11.39 4.87 -1.75
C THR A 99 12.18 4.09 -2.79
N SER A 100 13.31 4.64 -3.21
CA SER A 100 14.25 3.94 -4.10
C SER A 100 14.88 2.72 -3.41
N PRO A 101 14.88 1.53 -4.05
CA PRO A 101 15.61 0.37 -3.52
C PRO A 101 17.13 0.62 -3.43
N SER A 102 17.68 1.41 -4.35
CA SER A 102 19.12 1.72 -4.43
C SER A 102 19.54 2.88 -3.52
N SER A 103 18.59 3.63 -2.97
CA SER A 103 18.84 4.84 -2.19
C SER A 103 18.02 4.75 -0.90
N LYS A 104 18.54 4.06 0.11
CA LYS A 104 17.85 3.80 1.37
C LYS A 104 17.18 5.08 1.90
N GLY A 105 15.85 5.05 1.98
CA GLY A 105 15.02 6.14 2.54
C GLY A 105 14.78 7.35 1.63
N LYS A 106 15.36 7.44 0.43
CA LYS A 106 15.07 8.56 -0.47
C LYS A 106 13.80 8.32 -1.29
N PRO A 107 12.93 9.34 -1.46
CA PRO A 107 11.74 9.22 -2.28
C PRO A 107 12.09 8.98 -3.76
N TRP A 108 11.19 8.36 -4.51
CA TRP A 108 11.34 8.27 -5.96
C TRP A 108 11.32 9.66 -6.61
N THR A 109 12.26 9.89 -7.51
CA THR A 109 12.30 11.12 -8.31
C THR A 109 11.19 11.10 -9.36
N THR A 110 10.80 12.26 -9.86
CA THR A 110 9.85 12.41 -10.98
C THR A 110 10.26 11.59 -12.21
N GLN A 111 11.57 11.55 -12.50
CA GLN A 111 12.12 10.77 -13.61
C GLN A 111 11.95 9.27 -13.38
N GLU A 112 12.26 8.79 -12.17
CA GLU A 112 12.12 7.37 -11.83
C GLU A 112 10.65 6.93 -11.87
N VAL A 113 9.74 7.75 -11.35
CA VAL A 113 8.29 7.51 -11.45
C VAL A 113 7.86 7.42 -12.92
N SER A 114 8.26 8.39 -13.74
CA SER A 114 7.90 8.40 -15.17
C SER A 114 8.47 7.18 -15.91
N ARG A 115 9.72 6.79 -15.60
CA ARG A 115 10.36 5.61 -16.18
C ARG A 115 9.61 4.32 -15.83
N ARG A 116 9.19 4.17 -14.57
CA ARG A 116 8.39 3.03 -14.11
C ARG A 116 7.02 2.98 -14.77
N LEU A 117 6.33 4.11 -14.84
CA LEU A 117 5.03 4.20 -15.51
C LEU A 117 5.12 3.85 -16.99
N ASN A 118 6.13 4.38 -17.69
CA ASN A 118 6.37 4.09 -19.10
C ASN A 118 6.64 2.60 -19.34
N ARG A 119 7.38 1.94 -18.43
CA ARG A 119 7.61 0.49 -18.50
C ARG A 119 6.30 -0.29 -18.48
N TYR A 120 5.40 -0.01 -17.56
CA TYR A 120 4.10 -0.69 -17.49
C TYR A 120 3.16 -0.28 -18.63
N GLY A 121 3.27 0.96 -19.12
CA GLY A 121 2.60 1.40 -20.34
C GLY A 121 2.96 0.49 -21.51
N ARG A 122 4.26 0.32 -21.78
CA ARG A 122 4.72 -0.58 -22.87
C ARG A 122 4.26 -2.01 -22.69
N MET A 123 4.25 -2.52 -21.46
CA MET A 123 3.74 -3.88 -21.17
C MET A 123 2.22 -4.02 -21.41
N ALA A 124 1.48 -2.91 -21.36
CA ALA A 124 0.07 -2.82 -21.69
C ALA A 124 -0.19 -2.41 -23.15
N GLY A 125 0.85 -2.33 -24.00
CA GLY A 125 0.74 -1.91 -25.40
C GLY A 125 0.60 -0.39 -25.60
N LEU A 126 0.97 0.41 -24.59
CA LEU A 126 0.86 1.87 -24.60
C LEU A 126 2.23 2.53 -24.69
N ASP A 127 2.37 3.52 -25.55
CA ASP A 127 3.59 4.32 -25.65
C ASP A 127 3.44 5.70 -25.01
N GLY A 128 4.53 6.21 -24.41
CA GLY A 128 4.61 7.59 -23.93
C GLY A 128 3.89 7.84 -22.60
N VAL A 129 3.61 6.80 -21.82
CA VAL A 129 3.01 6.97 -20.49
C VAL A 129 4.04 7.59 -19.54
N SER A 130 3.70 8.74 -18.97
CA SER A 130 4.56 9.48 -18.04
C SER A 130 3.78 9.95 -16.83
N LEU A 131 4.46 10.46 -15.80
CA LEU A 131 3.79 11.05 -14.64
C LEU A 131 2.78 12.13 -15.03
N ARG A 132 3.13 12.96 -16.03
CA ARG A 132 2.24 14.01 -16.53
C ARG A 132 0.97 13.44 -17.13
N VAL A 133 1.06 12.38 -17.93
CA VAL A 133 -0.11 11.71 -18.53
C VAL A 133 -1.04 11.19 -17.44
N VAL A 134 -0.51 10.49 -16.43
CA VAL A 134 -1.33 9.97 -15.32
C VAL A 134 -1.93 11.10 -14.48
N ALA A 135 -1.20 12.19 -14.26
CA ALA A 135 -1.72 13.36 -13.55
C ALA A 135 -2.83 14.07 -14.33
N ASN A 136 -2.74 14.15 -15.65
CA ASN A 136 -3.82 14.65 -16.50
C ASN A 136 -5.03 13.71 -16.44
N THR A 137 -4.80 12.40 -16.43
CA THR A 137 -5.88 11.41 -16.25
C THR A 137 -6.61 11.61 -14.93
N HIS A 138 -5.89 11.87 -13.83
CA HIS A 138 -6.52 12.20 -12.54
C HIS A 138 -7.50 13.37 -12.66
N SER A 139 -7.09 14.49 -13.27
CA SER A 139 -7.97 15.65 -13.46
C SER A 139 -9.16 15.32 -14.36
N SER A 140 -8.96 14.52 -15.40
CA SER A 140 -10.05 14.06 -16.29
C SER A 140 -11.05 13.16 -15.56
N LEU A 141 -10.56 12.25 -14.70
CA LEU A 141 -11.41 11.35 -13.91
C LEU A 141 -12.24 12.12 -12.90
N LEU A 142 -11.65 13.06 -12.16
CA LEU A 142 -12.40 13.88 -11.21
C LEU A 142 -13.43 14.77 -11.91
N ALA A 143 -13.10 15.31 -13.08
CA ALA A 143 -14.05 16.08 -13.88
C ALA A 143 -15.21 15.21 -14.42
N GLY A 144 -14.94 13.95 -14.78
CA GLY A 144 -15.93 13.04 -15.34
C GLY A 144 -16.83 12.35 -14.32
N PHE A 145 -16.28 11.97 -13.16
CA PHE A 145 -16.97 11.15 -12.14
C PHE A 145 -17.25 11.90 -10.84
N GLY A 146 -16.86 13.17 -10.70
CA GLY A 146 -17.18 14.01 -9.54
C GLY A 146 -16.40 13.68 -8.25
N SER A 147 -16.10 12.40 -7.99
CA SER A 147 -15.37 11.95 -6.81
C SER A 147 -14.30 10.92 -7.13
N ALA A 148 -13.28 10.85 -6.26
CA ALA A 148 -12.21 9.86 -6.38
C ALA A 148 -12.69 8.43 -6.06
N ASP A 149 -13.70 8.28 -5.22
CA ASP A 149 -14.28 6.97 -4.91
C ASP A 149 -15.09 6.44 -6.11
N GLU A 150 -15.95 7.23 -6.74
CA GLU A 150 -16.66 6.84 -7.97
C GLU A 150 -15.69 6.48 -9.10
N ALA A 151 -14.64 7.28 -9.28
CA ALA A 151 -13.58 6.95 -10.24
C ALA A 151 -12.90 5.61 -9.90
N ALA A 152 -12.70 5.30 -8.62
CA ALA A 152 -12.12 4.03 -8.19
C ALA A 152 -13.06 2.85 -8.48
N GLU A 153 -14.38 3.01 -8.33
CA GLU A 153 -15.35 1.98 -8.67
C GLU A 153 -15.30 1.62 -10.16
N VAL A 154 -15.33 2.65 -11.00
CA VAL A 154 -15.21 2.48 -12.46
C VAL A 154 -13.86 1.89 -12.83
N LEU A 155 -12.79 2.13 -12.08
CA LEU A 155 -11.50 1.48 -12.31
C LEU A 155 -11.44 0.01 -11.83
N GLY A 156 -12.52 -0.51 -11.23
CA GLY A 156 -12.55 -1.85 -10.66
C GLY A 156 -11.67 -1.98 -9.42
N LEU A 157 -11.48 -0.87 -8.69
CA LEU A 157 -10.72 -0.80 -7.44
C LEU A 157 -11.62 -0.87 -6.20
N SER A 158 -12.94 -1.03 -6.39
CA SER A 158 -13.88 -1.19 -5.29
C SER A 158 -13.41 -2.32 -4.37
N PRO A 159 -13.43 -2.08 -3.06
CA PRO A 159 -13.19 -3.14 -2.11
C PRO A 159 -14.36 -4.12 -2.25
N ASN A 160 -14.15 -5.26 -2.90
CA ASN A 160 -14.97 -6.43 -2.57
C ASN A 160 -14.78 -6.63 -1.07
N LEU A 161 -15.82 -6.30 -0.30
CA LEU A 161 -15.91 -6.45 1.15
C LEU A 161 -15.95 -7.93 1.55
N THR A 162 -15.07 -8.76 1.00
CA THR A 162 -14.64 -9.99 1.66
C THR A 162 -13.68 -9.59 2.78
N LEU A 163 -14.21 -8.83 3.75
CA LEU A 163 -13.73 -8.83 5.12
C LEU A 163 -13.99 -10.24 5.64
N THR A 164 -13.07 -11.18 5.42
CA THR A 164 -13.04 -12.36 6.26
C THR A 164 -12.64 -11.88 7.65
N PRO A 165 -13.51 -11.93 8.68
CA PRO A 165 -13.10 -11.57 10.02
C PRO A 165 -12.40 -12.80 10.59
N ALA A 166 -11.08 -12.87 10.42
CA ALA A 166 -10.23 -13.78 11.20
C ALA A 166 -9.28 -12.94 12.06
N LEU A 167 -9.84 -11.96 12.76
CA LEU A 167 -9.25 -11.42 13.97
C LEU A 167 -10.13 -11.88 15.12
N SER A 168 -9.84 -13.07 15.64
CA SER A 168 -10.28 -13.46 16.96
C SER A 168 -9.78 -12.40 17.94
N LEU A 169 -10.67 -11.49 18.37
CA LEU A 169 -10.36 -10.60 19.48
C LEU A 169 -9.97 -11.46 20.69
N PRO A 170 -8.95 -11.08 21.49
CA PRO A 170 -8.76 -11.65 22.81
C PRO A 170 -9.88 -11.11 23.72
N GLY A 171 -11.06 -11.73 23.61
CA GLY A 171 -12.15 -11.60 24.57
C GLY A 171 -11.81 -12.43 25.80
N ARG A 172 -11.62 -11.75 26.92
CA ARG A 172 -11.63 -12.31 28.26
C ARG A 172 -12.99 -13.00 28.49
N GLY A 173 -13.00 -14.32 28.41
CA GLY A 173 -14.17 -15.16 28.64
C GLY A 173 -13.81 -16.62 28.38
N GLY A 174 -13.27 -17.29 29.40
CA GLY A 174 -12.83 -18.67 29.28
C GLY A 174 -14.00 -19.65 29.17
N THR A 175 -13.85 -20.65 28.31
CA THR A 175 -14.20 -22.05 28.59
C THR A 175 -13.41 -22.98 27.65
N ARG A 176 -12.42 -23.65 28.24
CA ARG A 176 -12.00 -25.05 28.10
C ARG A 176 -11.93 -25.76 26.73
N GLY A 177 -10.74 -26.35 26.51
CA GLY A 177 -10.48 -27.60 25.77
C GLY A 177 -9.87 -27.35 24.39
N SER A 178 -8.64 -27.72 24.04
CA SER A 178 -7.63 -28.60 24.61
C SER A 178 -6.27 -28.04 24.18
N ARG A 179 -5.44 -27.62 25.13
CA ARG A 179 -4.00 -27.37 24.89
C ARG A 179 -3.27 -28.62 25.34
N ASP A 180 -2.47 -29.17 24.45
CA ASP A 180 -1.63 -30.33 24.70
C ASP A 180 -0.54 -29.96 25.75
N GLU A 181 -0.81 -30.29 27.01
CA GLU A 181 0.11 -30.14 28.16
C GLU A 181 1.13 -31.28 28.21
N ARG A 182 1.91 -31.48 27.15
CA ARG A 182 2.93 -32.55 27.14
C ARG A 182 4.36 -32.14 26.87
N LEU A 183 4.65 -30.85 26.77
CA LEU A 183 6.02 -30.38 26.77
C LEU A 183 6.13 -29.27 27.81
N HIS A 184 7.16 -29.39 28.64
CA HIS A 184 7.52 -28.50 29.76
C HIS A 184 7.05 -28.95 31.14
N GLY A 185 7.65 -30.06 31.59
CA GLY A 185 7.65 -30.50 32.98
C GLY A 185 8.92 -31.27 33.33
N ILE A 186 10.02 -30.53 33.50
CA ILE A 186 10.99 -30.66 34.61
C ILE A 186 11.57 -32.07 34.89
N GLY A 187 12.86 -32.24 34.59
CA GLY A 187 13.81 -32.62 35.65
C GLY A 187 14.58 -33.95 35.53
N ARG A 188 15.89 -33.77 35.37
CA ARG A 188 17.00 -34.41 36.13
C ARG A 188 17.66 -35.71 35.62
N ARG A 189 19.00 -35.65 35.75
CA ARG A 189 20.05 -36.70 35.74
C ARG A 189 20.41 -37.20 34.33
N GLY A 190 21.61 -37.04 33.81
CA GLY A 190 22.93 -36.90 34.43
C GLY A 190 23.81 -38.01 33.88
N SER A 191 24.67 -37.72 32.91
CA SER A 191 25.88 -38.52 32.71
C SER A 191 26.98 -37.66 32.08
N ARG A 192 28.16 -37.82 32.68
CA ARG A 192 29.40 -37.09 32.51
C ARG A 192 29.91 -37.17 31.06
N ARG A 193 30.46 -36.06 30.56
CA ARG A 193 31.72 -36.10 29.80
C ARG A 193 32.64 -35.00 30.32
N MET A 194 33.57 -35.43 31.17
CA MET A 194 34.77 -34.70 31.57
C MET A 194 35.95 -35.61 31.21
N SER A 195 36.67 -35.19 30.18
CA SER A 195 38.14 -35.18 30.05
C SER A 195 38.41 -34.66 28.63
N GLY A 196 39.14 -33.57 28.40
CA GLY A 196 40.28 -33.04 29.14
C GLY A 196 41.52 -33.35 28.33
N SER A 197 42.05 -32.33 27.65
CA SER A 197 43.29 -32.37 26.88
C SER A 197 44.50 -32.76 27.73
N ALA A 198 45.43 -33.49 27.12
CA ALA A 198 46.87 -33.31 27.25
C ALA A 198 47.47 -33.51 25.86
#